data_AF-A0A3D0VZG1-F1
#
_entry.id   AF-A0A3D0VZG1-F1
#
_cell.length_a   1.000
_cell.length_b   1.000
_cell.length_c   1.000
_cell.angle_alpha   90.00
_cell.angle_beta   90.00
_cell.angle_gamma   90.00
#
_symmetry.space_group_name_H-M   'P 1'
#
loop_
_entity.id
_entity.type
_entity.pdbx_description
1 polymer ?
#
loop_
_entity_poly.entity_id
_entity_poly.type
_entity_poly.pdbx_seq_one_letter_code
_entity_poly.pdbx_strand_id
1 'polypeptide(L)'
;MILLLSPMQGPIIALFINSFAKNKVEGFVFMKLSGMLLMIPVASIFLTNWTEIFLGIIPGFWTARIVSMHLIPGDYLLGSTLAYFSIGVIVHFLIGYLFFRLYQKRVNI
;
A
#
# COMPACT_ATOMS: atom_id res chain seq x y z
N MET A 1 3.21 -15.06 -5.03
CA MET A 1 2.95 -14.08 -3.93
C MET A 1 2.95 -12.65 -4.45
N ILE A 2 4.06 -12.15 -5.02
CA ILE A 2 4.15 -10.76 -5.52
C ILE A 2 3.09 -10.44 -6.59
N LEU A 3 2.90 -11.34 -7.57
CA LEU A 3 1.90 -11.17 -8.64
C LEU A 3 0.45 -11.11 -8.13
N LEU A 4 0.17 -11.63 -6.93
CA LEU A 4 -1.16 -11.58 -6.32
C LEU A 4 -1.38 -10.28 -5.55
N LEU A 5 -0.37 -9.81 -4.81
CA LEU A 5 -0.45 -8.58 -4.02
C LEU A 5 -0.36 -7.30 -4.86
N SER A 6 0.51 -7.28 -5.87
CA SER A 6 0.77 -6.11 -6.72
C SER A 6 -0.51 -5.46 -7.31
N PRO A 7 -1.42 -6.21 -7.97
CA PRO A 7 -2.61 -5.61 -8.57
C PRO A 7 -3.60 -5.05 -7.54
N MET A 8 -3.57 -5.48 -6.28
CA MET A 8 -4.48 -4.99 -5.24
C MET A 8 -4.30 -3.48 -4.95
N GLN A 9 -3.13 -2.94 -5.27
CA GLN A 9 -2.82 -1.53 -5.07
C GLN A 9 -3.59 -0.60 -6.01
N GLY A 10 -3.88 -1.04 -7.24
CA GLY A 10 -4.57 -0.21 -8.24
C GLY A 10 -5.94 0.28 -7.76
N PRO A 11 -6.86 -0.61 -7.36
CA PRO A 11 -8.15 -0.24 -6.80
C PRO A 11 -8.05 0.63 -5.53
N ILE A 12 -7.07 0.37 -4.66
CA ILE A 12 -6.85 1.16 -3.44
C ILE A 12 -6.50 2.62 -3.79
N ILE A 13 -5.59 2.83 -4.75
CA ILE A 13 -5.21 4.18 -5.20
C ILE A 13 -6.39 4.86 -5.90
N ALA A 14 -7.14 4.13 -6.72
CA ALA A 14 -8.33 4.67 -7.37
C ALA A 14 -9.38 5.14 -6.34
N LEU A 15 -9.65 4.34 -5.30
CA LEU A 15 -10.55 4.70 -4.22
C LEU A 15 -10.01 5.86 -3.40
N PHE A 16 -8.71 5.90 -3.10
CA PHE A 16 -8.07 7.03 -2.43
C PHE A 16 -8.31 8.34 -3.18
N ILE A 17 -7.98 8.40 -4.48
CA ILE A 17 -8.16 9.61 -5.29
C ILE A 17 -9.63 10.04 -5.29
N ASN A 18 -10.55 9.12 -5.54
CA ASN A 18 -11.98 9.43 -5.65
C ASN A 18 -12.66 9.74 -4.31
N SER A 19 -12.11 9.26 -3.19
CA SER A 19 -12.63 9.57 -1.85
C SER A 19 -12.36 11.02 -1.45
N PHE A 20 -11.22 11.58 -1.87
CA PHE A 20 -10.79 12.91 -1.44
C PHE A 20 -10.99 14.01 -2.50
N ALA A 21 -10.96 13.69 -3.79
CA ALA A 21 -11.14 14.68 -4.84
C ALA A 21 -12.59 15.18 -4.94
N LYS A 22 -12.81 16.50 -4.90
CA LYS A 22 -14.13 17.11 -5.12
C LYS A 22 -14.41 17.40 -6.59
N ASN A 23 -13.35 17.62 -7.38
CA ASN A 23 -13.43 17.93 -8.80
C ASN A 23 -12.26 17.29 -9.57
N LYS A 24 -12.28 17.42 -10.91
CA LYS A 24 -11.26 16.82 -11.79
C LYS A 24 -9.85 17.39 -11.56
N VAL A 25 -9.74 18.67 -11.18
CA VAL A 25 -8.45 19.33 -10.93
C VAL A 25 -7.82 18.79 -9.65
N GLU A 26 -8.58 18.69 -8.56
CA GLU A 26 -8.14 18.05 -7.31
C GLU A 26 -7.79 16.57 -7.52
N GLY A 27 -8.57 15.85 -8.34
CA GLY A 27 -8.26 14.47 -8.71
C GLY A 27 -6.89 14.32 -9.36
N PHE A 28 -6.52 15.27 -10.22
CA PHE A 28 -5.18 15.30 -10.82
C PHE A 28 -4.07 15.57 -9.79
N VAL A 29 -4.33 16.43 -8.80
CA VAL A 29 -3.39 16.68 -7.69
C VAL A 29 -3.20 15.41 -6.85
N PHE A 30 -4.28 14.76 -6.43
CA PHE A 30 -4.21 13.51 -5.66
C PHE A 30 -3.54 12.38 -6.45
N MET A 31 -3.76 12.30 -7.77
CA MET A 31 -3.07 11.33 -8.62
C MET A 31 -1.55 11.57 -8.63
N LYS A 32 -1.08 12.81 -8.74
CA LYS A 32 0.36 13.13 -8.63
C LYS A 32 0.92 12.80 -7.25
N LEU A 33 0.21 13.15 -6.18
CA LEU A 33 0.59 12.82 -4.81
C LEU A 33 0.69 11.30 -4.62
N SER A 34 -0.26 10.54 -5.18
CA SER A 34 -0.21 9.07 -5.10
C SER A 34 1.03 8.50 -5.78
N GLY A 35 1.48 9.07 -6.91
CA GLY A 35 2.74 8.71 -7.55
C GLY A 35 3.97 8.96 -6.67
N MET A 36 3.96 10.02 -5.85
CA MET A 36 5.01 10.27 -4.86
C MET A 36 4.94 9.26 -3.70
N LEU A 37 3.74 8.90 -3.24
CA LEU A 37 3.56 7.86 -2.21
C LEU A 37 4.10 6.49 -2.67
N LEU A 38 4.06 6.17 -3.96
CA LEU A 38 4.64 4.95 -4.53
C LEU A 38 6.16 4.86 -4.38
N MET A 39 6.86 5.97 -4.14
CA MET A 39 8.30 5.97 -3.91
C MET A 39 8.66 5.64 -2.46
N ILE A 40 7.75 5.86 -1.51
CA ILE A 40 7.98 5.61 -0.08
C ILE A 40 8.33 4.14 0.22
N PRO A 41 7.69 3.13 -0.40
CA PRO A 41 8.09 1.72 -0.25
C PRO A 41 9.56 1.41 -0.57
N VAL A 42 10.29 2.26 -1.29
CA VAL A 42 11.74 2.10 -1.48
C VAL A 42 12.49 2.13 -0.14
N ALA A 43 11.97 2.86 0.85
CA ALA A 43 12.51 2.87 2.21
C ALA A 43 12.49 1.49 2.88
N SER A 44 11.68 0.54 2.38
CA SER A 44 11.69 -0.84 2.88
C SER A 44 13.09 -1.46 2.80
N ILE A 45 13.89 -1.13 1.79
CA ILE A 45 15.24 -1.69 1.62
C ILE A 45 16.14 -1.37 2.84
N PHE A 46 15.94 -0.22 3.48
CA PHE A 46 16.79 0.27 4.57
C PHE A 46 16.26 -0.03 5.97
N LEU A 47 14.97 -0.37 6.09
CA LEU A 47 14.34 -0.65 7.38
C LEU A 47 14.11 -2.16 7.51
N THR A 48 14.68 -2.82 8.51
CA THR A 48 14.40 -4.24 8.79
C THR A 48 13.94 -4.49 10.22
N ASN A 49 13.97 -3.45 11.05
CA ASN A 49 13.52 -3.47 12.43
C ASN A 49 12.02 -3.11 12.54
N TRP A 50 11.52 -3.03 13.77
CA TRP A 50 10.12 -2.68 14.09
C TRP A 50 9.60 -1.40 13.43
N THR A 51 10.49 -0.48 13.00
CA THR A 51 10.08 0.78 12.34
C THR A 51 9.46 0.55 10.96
N GLU A 52 9.68 -0.60 10.33
CA GLU A 52 9.03 -0.93 9.05
C GLU A 52 7.49 -0.99 9.15
N ILE A 53 6.95 -1.21 10.36
CA ILE A 53 5.50 -1.27 10.60
C ILE A 53 4.81 0.04 10.20
N PHE A 54 5.49 1.19 10.34
CA PHE A 54 4.96 2.48 9.89
C PHE A 54 4.74 2.54 8.38
N LEU A 55 5.58 1.85 7.62
CA LEU A 55 5.42 1.73 6.17
C LEU A 55 4.30 0.76 5.78
N GLY A 56 3.87 -0.11 6.71
CA GLY A 56 2.82 -1.09 6.49
C GLY A 56 1.51 -0.54 5.94
N ILE A 57 1.18 0.72 6.26
CA ILE A 57 -0.04 1.40 5.80
C ILE A 57 0.13 1.95 4.37
N ILE A 58 1.36 2.16 3.93
CA ILE A 58 1.64 2.75 2.62
C ILE A 58 1.35 1.72 1.52
N PRO A 59 0.50 2.05 0.54
CA PRO A 59 0.26 1.17 -0.60
C PRO A 59 1.58 0.79 -1.28
N GLY A 60 1.77 -0.50 -1.56
CA GLY A 60 2.98 -1.00 -2.22
C GLY A 60 4.15 -1.35 -1.28
N PHE A 61 4.04 -1.08 0.03
CA PHE A 61 5.07 -1.52 0.99
C PHE A 61 5.24 -3.04 1.01
N TRP A 62 4.15 -3.79 1.19
CA TRP A 62 4.22 -5.25 1.35
C TRP A 62 4.79 -5.94 0.11
N THR A 63 4.49 -5.42 -1.09
CA THR A 63 5.06 -5.93 -2.34
C THR A 63 6.54 -5.60 -2.45
N ALA A 64 6.94 -4.36 -2.17
CA ALA A 64 8.34 -3.93 -2.16
C ALA A 64 9.18 -4.72 -1.15
N ARG A 65 8.64 -4.95 0.07
CA ARG A 65 9.27 -5.75 1.12
C ARG A 65 9.44 -7.22 0.71
N ILE A 66 8.47 -7.82 0.04
CA ILE A 66 8.63 -9.20 -0.43
C ILE A 66 9.67 -9.26 -1.55
N VAL A 67 9.73 -8.27 -2.45
CA VAL A 67 10.75 -8.17 -3.51
C VAL A 67 12.15 -8.01 -2.92
N SER A 68 12.40 -6.90 -2.21
CA SER A 68 12.98 -6.94 -0.87
C SER A 68 13.82 -8.16 -0.48
N MET A 69 13.14 -9.02 0.27
CA MET A 69 13.64 -10.24 0.90
C MET A 69 14.18 -11.27 -0.10
N HIS A 70 13.70 -11.27 -1.36
CA HIS A 70 14.21 -12.19 -2.38
C HIS A 70 15.49 -11.70 -3.03
N LEU A 71 15.71 -10.38 -3.06
CA LEU A 71 16.88 -9.78 -3.69
C LEU A 71 18.04 -9.57 -2.71
N ILE A 72 17.73 -9.31 -1.45
CA ILE A 72 18.71 -8.96 -0.43
C ILE A 72 18.54 -9.94 0.73
N PRO A 73 19.51 -10.85 0.98
CA PRO A 73 19.49 -11.69 2.17
C PRO A 73 19.65 -10.83 3.42
N GLY A 74 18.90 -11.13 4.48
CA GLY A 74 19.01 -10.43 5.75
C GLY A 74 18.02 -10.93 6.80
N ASP A 75 18.19 -10.44 8.02
CA ASP A 75 17.27 -10.70 9.12
C ASP A 75 16.10 -9.71 9.06
N TYR A 76 14.92 -10.23 8.77
CA TYR A 76 13.67 -9.48 8.66
C TYR A 76 12.79 -9.70 9.88
N LEU A 77 12.05 -8.67 10.30
CA LEU A 77 11.23 -8.68 11.52
C LEU A 77 10.34 -9.92 11.68
N LEU A 78 9.64 -10.33 10.63
CA LEU A 78 8.72 -11.48 10.69
C LEU A 78 9.38 -12.81 10.31
N GLY A 79 10.63 -12.80 9.83
CA GLY A 79 11.41 -13.98 9.45
C GLY A 79 10.85 -14.84 8.31
N SER A 80 9.63 -14.59 7.83
CA SER A 80 8.94 -15.43 6.85
C SER A 80 8.23 -14.60 5.78
N THR A 81 8.54 -14.89 4.53
CA THR A 81 7.87 -14.32 3.36
C THR A 81 6.36 -14.56 3.38
N LEU A 82 5.93 -15.73 3.88
CA LEU A 82 4.51 -16.05 3.98
C LEU A 82 3.80 -15.16 5.02
N ALA A 83 4.46 -14.82 6.13
CA ALA A 83 3.93 -13.91 7.13
C ALA A 83 3.73 -12.50 6.54
N TYR A 84 4.75 -11.97 5.84
CA TYR A 84 4.61 -10.68 5.13
C TYR A 84 3.50 -10.70 4.07
N PHE A 85 3.37 -11.81 3.33
CA PHE A 85 2.31 -11.98 2.35
C PHE A 85 0.92 -11.93 3.00
N SER A 86 0.70 -12.73 4.04
CA SER A 86 -0.60 -12.83 4.71
C SER A 86 -1.00 -11.50 5.36
N ILE A 87 -0.08 -10.82 6.06
CA ILE A 87 -0.36 -9.50 6.63
C ILE A 87 -0.62 -8.48 5.52
N GLY A 88 0.18 -8.52 4.44
CA GLY A 88 -0.03 -7.65 3.29
C GLY A 88 -1.43 -7.78 2.71
N VAL A 89 -1.94 -9.00 2.55
CA VAL A 89 -3.30 -9.24 2.06
C VAL A 89 -4.33 -8.62 3.01
N ILE A 90 -4.21 -8.87 4.32
CA ILE A 90 -5.11 -8.32 5.34
C ILE A 90 -5.11 -6.79 5.29
N VAL A 91 -3.94 -6.17 5.24
CA VAL A 91 -3.81 -4.71 5.21
C VAL A 91 -4.39 -4.12 3.93
N HIS A 92 -4.16 -4.72 2.76
CA HIS A 92 -4.76 -4.26 1.51
C HIS A 92 -6.29 -4.34 1.56
N PHE A 93 -6.85 -5.41 2.11
CA PHE A 93 -8.30 -5.52 2.30
C PHE A 93 -8.84 -4.48 3.28
N LEU A 94 -8.17 -4.26 4.43
CA LEU A 94 -8.59 -3.28 5.43
C LEU A 94 -8.56 -1.85 4.87
N ILE A 95 -7.47 -1.47 4.19
CA ILE A 95 -7.32 -0.14 3.59
C ILE A 95 -8.28 0.04 2.42
N GLY A 96 -8.40 -0.97 1.55
CA GLY A 96 -9.36 -0.96 0.44
C GLY A 96 -10.80 -0.81 0.94
N TYR A 97 -11.17 -1.57 1.98
CA TYR A 97 -12.47 -1.44 2.64
C TYR A 97 -12.67 -0.06 3.25
N LEU A 98 -11.66 0.49 3.94
CA LEU A 98 -11.73 1.84 4.51
C LEU A 98 -11.98 2.90 3.43
N PHE A 99 -11.20 2.91 2.35
CA PHE A 99 -11.40 3.87 1.27
C PHE A 99 -12.72 3.64 0.52
N PHE A 100 -13.16 2.39 0.39
CA PHE A 100 -14.48 2.11 -0.14
C PHE A 100 -15.59 2.73 0.72
N ARG A 101 -15.50 2.60 2.06
CA ARG A 101 -16.45 3.21 3.00
C ARG A 101 -16.39 4.73 2.98
N LEU A 102 -15.21 5.32 2.80
CA LEU A 102 -15.05 6.77 2.66
C LEU A 102 -15.66 7.27 1.35
N TYR A 103 -15.43 6.56 0.26
CA TYR A 103 -16.04 6.84 -1.04
C TYR A 103 -17.56 6.77 -0.97
N GLN A 104 -18.11 5.71 -0.37
CA GLN A 104 -19.54 5.53 -0.14
C GLN A 104 -20.17 6.72 0.59
N LYS A 105 -19.58 7.12 1.74
CA LYS A 105 -20.01 8.30 2.50
C LYS A 105 -19.96 9.60 1.68
N ARG A 106 -18.94 9.74 0.83
CA ARG A 106 -18.78 10.93 -0.02
C ARG A 106 -19.81 10.99 -1.15
N VAL A 107 -20.25 9.84 -1.67
CA VAL A 107 -21.19 9.74 -2.80
C VAL A 107 -22.63 9.45 -2.36
N ASN A 108 -22.88 9.22 -1.07
CA ASN A 108 -24.18 8.83 -0.50
C ASN A 108 -24.74 7.52 -1.09
N ILE A 109 -23.89 6.49 -1.14
CA ILE A 109 -24.20 5.09 -1.55
C ILE A 109 -23.70 4.10 -0.52
#